data_AF-A0A3B0PFL4-F1
#
_entry.id   AF-A0A3B0PFL4-F1
#
_cell.length_a   1.000
_cell.length_b   1.000
_cell.length_c   1.000
_cell.angle_alpha   90.00
_cell.angle_beta   90.00
_cell.angle_gamma   90.00
#
_symmetry.space_group_name_H-M   'P 1'
#
loop_
_entity.id
_entity.type
_entity.pdbx_description
1 polymer ?
#
loop_
_entity_poly.entity_id
_entity_poly.type
_entity_poly.pdbx_seq_one_letter_code
_entity_poly.pdbx_strand_id
1 'polypeptide(L)'
;MLFRGGSELQIRQNLISHDHIDAIIGLPSNIFFGTGIPTIIMVLKRSKTKKEKNNVLFIDASKYFTKEGNKNKLQSSDIVRIYDAFSAREDIPGFARVVSHEEIKANEYNLNIPKYIDLVDNGDNHNLYSSIFSGIPHNDIDKLSDFW
;
A
#
# COMPACT_ATOMS: atom_id res chain seq x y z
N MET A 1 1.09 15.72 -4.09
CA MET A 1 0.34 15.66 -2.83
C MET A 1 1.01 14.75 -1.78
N LEU A 2 1.23 13.45 -2.02
CA LEU A 2 1.79 12.56 -0.98
C LEU A 2 3.27 12.77 -0.62
N PHE A 3 4.08 13.28 -1.56
CA PHE A 3 5.53 13.39 -1.39
C PHE A 3 6.13 14.68 -1.94
N ARG A 4 5.33 15.52 -2.63
CA ARG A 4 5.84 16.78 -3.18
C ARG A 4 6.22 17.73 -2.03
N GLY A 5 7.27 18.50 -2.24
CA GLY A 5 7.78 19.50 -1.31
C GLY A 5 7.02 20.83 -1.35
N GLY A 6 7.57 21.85 -0.70
CA GLY A 6 7.01 23.21 -0.71
C GLY A 6 5.73 23.34 0.12
N SER A 7 4.72 24.04 -0.41
CA SER A 7 3.44 24.29 0.29
C SER A 7 2.68 22.99 0.61
N GLU A 8 2.75 21.97 -0.25
CA GLU A 8 2.09 20.68 -0.01
C GLU A 8 2.72 19.92 1.17
N LEU A 9 4.03 20.09 1.42
CA LEU A 9 4.69 19.52 2.58
C LEU A 9 4.17 20.17 3.88
N GLN A 10 4.03 21.50 3.91
CA GLN A 10 3.50 22.21 5.07
C GLN A 10 2.07 21.78 5.40
N ILE A 11 1.22 21.62 4.37
CA ILE A 11 -0.15 21.11 4.56
C ILE A 11 -0.13 19.71 5.16
N ARG A 12 0.73 18.83 4.64
CA ARG A 12 0.84 17.44 5.12
C ARG A 12 1.34 17.36 6.56
N GLN A 13 2.36 18.15 6.89
CA GLN A 13 2.86 18.30 8.26
C GLN A 13 1.75 18.75 9.21
N ASN A 14 0.96 19.74 8.79
CA ASN A 14 -0.15 20.26 9.57
C ASN A 14 -1.26 19.22 9.81
N LEU A 15 -1.61 18.45 8.77
CA LEU A 15 -2.63 17.41 8.87
C LEU A 15 -2.21 16.25 9.78
N ILE A 16 -0.94 15.86 9.76
CA ILE A 16 -0.38 14.82 10.64
C ILE A 16 -0.22 15.36 12.07
N SER A 17 0.27 16.58 12.26
CA SER A 17 0.47 17.15 13.60
C SER A 17 -0.84 17.34 14.36
N HIS A 18 -1.93 17.63 13.65
CA HIS A 18 -3.27 17.74 14.23
C HIS A 18 -4.03 16.40 14.28
N ASP A 19 -3.40 15.28 13.92
CA ASP A 19 -4.00 13.94 13.96
C ASP A 19 -5.29 13.84 13.13
N HIS A 20 -5.35 14.55 12.00
CA HIS A 20 -6.54 14.63 11.16
C HIS A 20 -6.60 13.55 10.08
N ILE A 21 -5.49 12.91 9.74
CA ILE A 21 -5.44 11.83 8.75
C ILE A 21 -5.66 10.50 9.47
N ASP A 22 -6.75 9.82 9.19
CA ASP A 22 -7.08 8.54 9.83
C ASP A 22 -6.57 7.33 9.05
N ALA A 23 -6.77 7.35 7.73
CA ALA A 23 -6.32 6.30 6.84
C ALA A 23 -5.97 6.81 5.45
N ILE A 24 -5.09 6.08 4.78
CA ILE A 24 -4.68 6.26 3.39
C ILE A 24 -4.85 4.93 2.67
N ILE A 25 -5.73 4.90 1.68
CA ILE A 25 -6.11 3.70 0.95
C ILE A 25 -5.67 3.87 -0.50
N GLY A 26 -4.77 3.02 -0.97
CA GLY A 26 -4.34 2.97 -2.36
C GLY A 26 -5.31 2.16 -3.19
N LEU A 27 -5.76 2.71 -4.32
CA LEU A 27 -6.65 2.03 -5.26
C LEU A 27 -5.87 1.48 -6.45
N PRO A 28 -6.43 0.47 -7.15
CA PRO A 28 -5.93 0.02 -8.44
C PRO A 28 -5.76 1.16 -9.46
N SER A 29 -4.77 1.03 -10.33
CA SER A 29 -4.64 1.84 -11.55
C SER A 29 -5.82 1.61 -12.49
N ASN A 30 -6.01 2.48 -13.49
CA ASN A 30 -7.03 2.31 -14.55
C ASN A 30 -8.48 2.09 -14.06
N ILE A 31 -8.84 2.55 -12.86
CA ILE A 31 -10.20 2.43 -12.33
C ILE A 31 -11.12 3.58 -12.78
N PHE A 32 -10.56 4.78 -12.96
CA PHE A 32 -11.29 5.96 -13.39
C PHE A 32 -11.25 6.14 -14.91
N PHE A 33 -12.30 6.74 -15.47
CA PHE A 33 -12.34 7.12 -16.87
C PHE A 33 -11.35 8.29 -17.12
N GLY A 34 -10.58 8.22 -18.21
CA GLY A 34 -9.74 9.33 -18.67
C GLY A 34 -8.30 9.38 -18.14
N THR A 35 -7.94 8.57 -17.14
CA THR A 35 -6.54 8.48 -16.67
C THR A 35 -6.24 7.08 -16.15
N GLY A 36 -5.04 6.57 -16.43
CA GLY A 36 -4.55 5.31 -15.87
C GLY A 36 -3.81 5.42 -14.55
N ILE A 37 -3.73 6.63 -14.00
CA ILE A 37 -2.91 6.92 -12.83
C ILE A 37 -3.54 6.24 -11.60
N PRO A 38 -2.77 5.49 -10.80
CA PRO A 38 -3.22 5.00 -9.50
C PRO A 38 -3.70 6.15 -8.62
N THR A 39 -4.81 5.94 -7.92
CA THR A 39 -5.42 6.95 -7.06
C THR A 39 -5.43 6.49 -5.62
N ILE A 40 -5.66 7.43 -4.70
CA ILE A 40 -5.77 7.14 -3.28
C ILE A 40 -7.08 7.72 -2.73
N ILE A 41 -7.55 7.14 -1.64
CA ILE A 41 -8.56 7.73 -0.76
C ILE A 41 -7.87 8.11 0.54
N MET A 42 -7.98 9.37 0.93
CA MET A 42 -7.52 9.86 2.23
C MET A 42 -8.74 10.08 3.12
N VAL A 43 -8.79 9.37 4.24
CA VAL A 43 -9.87 9.50 5.22
C VAL A 43 -9.44 10.52 6.26
N LEU A 44 -10.19 11.61 6.38
CA LEU A 44 -9.96 12.66 7.36
C LEU A 44 -10.95 12.54 8.52
N LYS A 45 -10.45 12.53 9.75
CA LYS A 45 -11.25 12.41 10.96
C LYS A 45 -10.74 13.37 12.03
N ARG A 46 -11.59 14.30 12.45
CA ARG A 46 -11.23 15.32 13.46
C ARG A 46 -11.29 14.80 14.90
N SER A 47 -12.22 13.89 15.18
CA SER A 47 -12.39 13.29 16.51
C SER A 47 -12.06 11.80 16.44
N LYS A 48 -10.85 11.45 16.85
CA LYS A 48 -10.35 10.08 16.84
C LYS A 48 -10.53 9.41 18.21
N THR A 49 -10.87 8.13 18.17
CA THR A 49 -10.91 7.26 19.35
C THR A 49 -9.49 7.00 19.87
N LYS A 50 -9.36 6.47 21.09
CA LYS A 50 -8.03 6.17 21.67
C LYS A 50 -7.20 5.22 20.80
N LYS A 51 -7.84 4.27 20.10
CA LYS A 51 -7.18 3.30 19.20
C LYS A 51 -6.65 3.94 17.91
N GLU A 52 -7.24 5.05 17.48
CA GLU A 52 -6.93 5.73 16.22
C GLU A 52 -5.93 6.88 16.39
N LYS A 53 -5.78 7.38 17.61
CA LYS A 53 -4.94 8.54 17.90
C LYS A 53 -3.46 8.27 17.58
N ASN A 54 -2.80 9.32 17.09
CA ASN A 54 -1.36 9.36 16.79
C ASN A 54 -0.86 8.34 15.75
N ASN A 55 -1.79 7.69 15.04
CA ASN A 55 -1.48 6.67 14.04
C ASN A 55 -2.30 6.91 12.77
N VAL A 56 -1.76 6.45 11.64
CA VAL A 56 -2.41 6.44 10.34
C VAL A 56 -2.45 4.99 9.83
N LEU A 57 -3.63 4.54 9.39
CA LEU A 57 -3.76 3.25 8.74
C LEU A 57 -3.45 3.36 7.25
N PHE A 58 -2.47 2.62 6.77
CA PHE A 58 -2.20 2.46 5.35
C PHE A 58 -2.85 1.18 4.86
N ILE A 59 -3.52 1.23 3.71
CA ILE A 59 -4.09 0.07 3.02
C ILE A 59 -3.66 0.13 1.56
N ASP A 60 -3.10 -0.96 1.04
CA ASP A 60 -2.77 -1.11 -0.38
C ASP A 60 -3.77 -2.04 -1.08
N ALA A 61 -4.77 -1.47 -1.74
CA ALA A 61 -5.71 -2.23 -2.55
C ALA A 61 -5.29 -2.34 -4.04
N SER A 62 -4.07 -1.93 -4.41
CA SER A 62 -3.66 -1.81 -5.81
C SER A 62 -3.72 -3.12 -6.62
N LYS A 63 -3.53 -4.27 -5.96
CA LYS A 63 -3.60 -5.62 -6.56
C LYS A 63 -5.01 -6.24 -6.56
N TYR A 64 -6.00 -5.59 -5.94
CA TYR A 64 -7.34 -6.15 -5.75
C TYR A 64 -8.32 -5.53 -6.74
N PHE A 65 -8.41 -6.14 -7.91
CA PHE A 65 -9.35 -5.75 -8.95
C PHE A 65 -9.58 -6.90 -9.92
N THR A 66 -10.67 -6.83 -10.67
CA THR A 66 -10.86 -7.62 -11.88
C THR A 66 -10.59 -6.74 -13.09
N LYS A 67 -9.85 -7.26 -14.06
CA LYS A 67 -9.63 -6.58 -15.34
C LYS A 67 -10.88 -6.71 -16.21
N GLU A 68 -11.48 -5.59 -16.58
CA GLU A 68 -12.62 -5.49 -17.49
C GLU A 68 -12.17 -4.70 -18.73
N GLY A 69 -11.67 -5.43 -19.73
CA GLY A 69 -11.05 -4.86 -20.93
C GLY A 69 -9.79 -4.05 -20.60
N ASN A 70 -9.82 -2.74 -20.89
CA ASN A 70 -8.71 -1.81 -20.61
C ASN A 70 -8.81 -1.14 -19.23
N LYS A 71 -9.81 -1.51 -18.42
CA LYS A 71 -10.05 -0.93 -17.10
C LYS A 71 -9.95 -1.98 -16.01
N ASN A 72 -9.67 -1.48 -14.82
CA ASN A 72 -9.73 -2.28 -13.62
C ASN A 72 -11.02 -1.94 -12.89
N LYS A 73 -11.69 -2.97 -12.36
CA LYS A 73 -12.93 -2.82 -11.60
C LYS A 73 -12.75 -3.42 -10.22
N LEU A 74 -13.03 -2.62 -9.20
CA LEU A 74 -13.18 -3.10 -7.83
C LEU A 74 -14.47 -3.91 -7.74
N GLN A 75 -14.35 -5.17 -7.31
CA GLN A 75 -15.50 -6.02 -7.02
C GLN A 75 -16.06 -5.69 -5.64
N SER A 76 -17.31 -6.09 -5.39
CA SER A 76 -17.92 -5.96 -4.07
C SER A 76 -17.09 -6.68 -2.99
N SER A 77 -16.47 -7.82 -3.31
CA SER A 77 -15.56 -8.54 -2.40
C SER A 77 -14.32 -7.73 -2.04
N ASP A 78 -13.76 -6.99 -2.98
CA ASP A 78 -12.57 -6.16 -2.76
C ASP A 78 -12.90 -4.98 -1.85
N ILE A 79 -14.07 -4.37 -2.06
CA ILE A 79 -14.58 -3.27 -1.21
C ILE A 79 -14.80 -3.76 0.22
N VAL A 80 -15.43 -4.92 0.40
CA VAL A 80 -15.65 -5.52 1.72
C VAL A 80 -14.32 -5.79 2.41
N ARG A 81 -13.32 -6.34 1.71
CA ARG A 81 -11.98 -6.58 2.27
C ARG A 81 -11.31 -5.28 2.74
N ILE A 82 -11.38 -4.21 1.94
CA ILE A 82 -10.83 -2.89 2.33
C ILE A 82 -11.56 -2.36 3.57
N TYR A 83 -12.89 -2.49 3.60
CA TYR A 83 -13.70 -2.07 4.74
C TYR A 83 -13.37 -2.85 6.01
N ASP A 84 -13.22 -4.17 5.92
CA ASP A 84 -12.90 -5.03 7.04
C ASP A 84 -11.52 -4.68 7.62
N ALA A 85 -10.51 -4.46 6.78
CA ALA A 85 -9.20 -4.01 7.23
C ALA A 85 -9.25 -2.60 7.86
N PHE A 86 -10.06 -1.70 7.29
CA PHE A 86 -10.28 -0.37 7.85
C PHE A 86 -10.95 -0.43 9.22
N SER A 87 -11.94 -1.32 9.40
CA SER A 87 -12.68 -1.48 10.65
C SER A 87 -11.85 -2.16 11.74
N ALA A 88 -11.14 -3.24 11.38
CA ALA A 88 -10.28 -4.00 12.30
C ALA A 88 -9.08 -3.16 12.77
N ARG A 89 -8.47 -2.38 11.85
CA ARG A 89 -7.23 -1.62 12.07
C ARG A 89 -6.10 -2.51 12.59
N GLU A 90 -5.86 -3.60 11.89
CA GLU A 90 -4.79 -4.55 12.20
C GLU A 90 -3.79 -4.61 11.05
N ASP A 91 -2.56 -5.00 11.39
CA ASP A 91 -1.51 -5.18 10.40
C ASP A 91 -1.77 -6.47 9.62
N ILE A 92 -1.89 -6.35 8.30
CA ILE A 92 -2.08 -7.46 7.38
C ILE A 92 -0.90 -7.41 6.40
N PRO A 93 0.02 -8.41 6.45
CA PRO A 93 1.20 -8.43 5.59
C PRO A 93 0.85 -8.22 4.11
N GLY A 94 1.50 -7.24 3.48
CA GLY A 94 1.27 -6.90 2.07
C GLY A 94 -0.07 -6.23 1.75
N PHE A 95 -0.89 -5.88 2.75
CA PHE A 95 -2.20 -5.26 2.51
C PHE A 95 -2.51 -4.06 3.40
N ALA A 96 -2.28 -4.15 4.71
CA ALA A 96 -2.62 -3.08 5.65
C ALA A 96 -1.55 -2.94 6.73
N ARG A 97 -1.26 -1.72 7.15
CA ARG A 97 -0.35 -1.45 8.26
C ARG A 97 -0.73 -0.18 9.02
N VAL A 98 -0.74 -0.26 10.34
CA VAL A 98 -0.87 0.86 11.24
C VAL A 98 0.50 1.47 11.48
N VAL A 99 0.65 2.74 11.15
CA VAL A 99 1.93 3.46 11.24
C VAL A 99 1.80 4.62 12.21
N SER A 100 2.78 4.76 13.10
CA SER A 100 2.80 5.85 14.06
C SER A 100 3.21 7.18 13.45
N HIS A 101 2.77 8.29 14.05
CA HIS A 101 3.23 9.62 13.65
C HIS A 101 4.75 9.79 13.76
N GLU A 102 5.41 9.08 14.68
CA GLU A 102 6.86 9.12 14.84
C GLU A 102 7.56 8.51 13.63
N GLU A 103 7.08 7.36 13.15
CA GLU A 103 7.59 6.73 11.93
C GLU A 103 7.34 7.62 10.70
N ILE A 104 6.17 8.26 10.60
CA ILE A 104 5.85 9.19 9.50
C ILE A 104 6.77 10.42 9.53
N LYS A 105 7.07 10.95 10.72
CA LYS A 105 8.00 12.07 10.91
C LYS A 105 9.43 11.69 10.50
N ALA A 106 9.90 10.51 10.92
CA ALA A 106 11.20 9.97 10.52
C ALA A 106 11.29 9.81 8.99
N ASN A 107 10.15 9.52 8.35
CA ASN A 107 10.02 9.43 6.90
C ASN A 107 9.75 10.77 6.20
N GLU A 108 10.05 11.90 6.84
CA GLU A 108 9.90 13.27 6.31
C GLU A 108 8.45 13.59 5.88
N TYR A 109 7.50 13.04 6.63
CA TYR A 109 6.08 13.11 6.33
C TYR A 109 5.70 12.50 4.98
N ASN A 110 6.53 11.66 4.35
CA ASN A 110 6.19 11.01 3.10
C ASN A 110 5.06 10.00 3.33
N LEU A 111 3.92 10.18 2.68
CA LEU A 111 2.73 9.34 2.86
C LEU A 111 2.54 8.32 1.72
N ASN A 112 3.61 7.98 1.00
CA ASN A 112 3.55 6.93 -0.03
C ASN A 112 3.37 5.55 0.59
N ILE A 113 2.34 4.82 0.13
CA ILE A 113 1.98 3.49 0.64
C ILE A 113 3.13 2.48 0.55
N PRO A 114 3.88 2.37 -0.57
CA PRO A 114 4.99 1.40 -0.67
C PRO A 114 6.14 1.64 0.32
N LYS A 115 6.16 2.78 1.03
CA LYS A 115 7.16 3.07 2.06
C LYS A 115 6.83 2.38 3.40
N TYR A 116 5.58 1.94 3.56
CA TYR A 116 5.07 1.37 4.80
C TYR A 116 4.60 -0.07 4.63
N ILE A 117 4.11 -0.41 3.44
CA ILE A 117 3.62 -1.75 3.12
C ILE A 117 4.56 -2.35 2.08
N ASP A 118 5.30 -3.37 2.52
CA ASP A 118 6.06 -4.21 1.60
C ASP A 118 5.09 -5.14 0.89
N LEU A 119 5.02 -5.02 -0.42
CA LEU A 119 4.32 -6.01 -1.22
C LEU A 119 5.08 -7.33 -1.06
N VAL A 120 4.44 -8.31 -0.44
CA VAL A 120 4.94 -9.69 -0.46
C VAL A 120 4.86 -10.15 -1.92
N ASP A 121 5.96 -10.00 -2.62
CA ASP A 121 6.14 -10.59 -3.94
C ASP A 121 6.49 -12.06 -3.69
N ASN A 122 5.51 -12.94 -3.85
CA ASN A 122 5.79 -14.36 -3.95
C ASN A 122 6.54 -14.55 -5.27
N GLY A 123 7.87 -14.47 -5.15
CA GLY A 123 8.74 -13.98 -6.20
C GLY A 123 8.69 -14.77 -7.49
N ASP A 124 8.52 -14.03 -8.58
CA ASP A 124 9.36 -14.28 -9.74
C ASP A 124 10.64 -13.48 -9.53
N ASN A 125 11.59 -14.08 -8.81
CA ASN A 125 13.00 -13.68 -8.93
C ASN A 125 13.39 -13.90 -10.39
N HIS A 126 13.15 -12.91 -11.25
CA HIS A 126 13.78 -12.83 -12.56
C HIS A 126 15.26 -12.57 -12.31
N ASN A 127 15.96 -13.66 -11.99
CA ASN A 127 17.38 -13.68 -11.69
C ASN A 127 18.09 -13.38 -13.01
N LEU A 128 18.51 -12.12 -13.23
CA LEU A 128 19.20 -11.71 -14.46
C LEU A 128 20.38 -12.65 -14.80
N TYR A 129 20.98 -13.27 -13.79
CA TYR A 129 22.02 -14.29 -13.95
C TYR A 129 21.60 -15.49 -14.81
N SER A 130 20.37 -16.00 -14.70
CA SER A 130 19.94 -17.16 -15.50
C SER A 130 19.78 -16.81 -16.98
N SER A 131 19.40 -15.57 -17.28
CA SER A 131 19.26 -15.06 -18.66
C SER A 131 20.59 -14.87 -19.39
N ILE A 132 21.66 -14.57 -18.65
CA ILE A 132 23.00 -14.32 -19.20
C ILE A 132 23.82 -15.61 -19.25
N PHE A 133 23.65 -16.49 -18.27
CA PHE A 133 24.53 -17.65 -18.10
C PHE A 133 23.87 -19.01 -18.35
N SER A 134 22.59 -19.05 -18.75
CA SER A 134 21.84 -20.29 -19.08
C SER A 134 22.00 -21.40 -18.03
N GLY A 135 22.09 -21.00 -16.76
CA GLY A 135 22.25 -21.88 -15.61
C GLY A 135 21.05 -21.81 -14.69
N ILE A 136 20.63 -22.96 -14.16
CA ILE A 136 19.59 -23.03 -13.13
C ILE A 136 20.19 -22.49 -11.82
N PRO A 137 19.60 -21.45 -11.20
CA PRO A 137 20.05 -20.96 -9.90
C PRO A 137 19.97 -22.07 -8.85
N HIS A 138 21.00 -22.22 -8.01
CA HIS A 138 20.99 -23.24 -6.96
C HIS A 138 19.82 -23.08 -5.99
N ASN A 139 19.33 -21.85 -5.82
CA ASN A 139 18.20 -21.52 -4.96
C ASN A 139 16.86 -22.10 -5.46
N ASP A 140 16.75 -22.44 -6.74
CA ASP A 140 15.58 -23.12 -7.29
C ASP A 140 15.65 -24.64 -7.06
N ILE A 141 16.86 -25.21 -6.98
CA ILE A 141 17.08 -26.63 -6.64
C ILE A 141 16.66 -26.90 -5.20
N ASP A 142 16.98 -25.98 -4.28
CA ASP A 142 16.60 -26.11 -2.87
C ASP A 142 15.07 -26.09 -2.68
N LYS A 143 14.33 -25.35 -3.51
CA LYS A 143 12.85 -25.34 -3.48
C LYS A 143 12.20 -26.60 -4.06
N LEU A 144 12.91 -27.35 -4.89
CA LEU A 144 12.44 -28.62 -5.46
C LEU A 144 12.83 -29.85 -4.62
N SER A 145 13.64 -29.66 -3.57
CA SER A 145 14.00 -30.75 -2.64
C SER A 145 12.80 -31.29 -1.85
N ASP A 146 11.72 -30.52 -1.73
CA ASP A 146 10.47 -30.97 -1.11
C ASP A 146 9.66 -31.95 -1.98
N PHE A 147 10.05 -32.18 -3.24
CA PHE A 147 9.31 -33.01 -4.20
C PHE A 147 10.07 -34.27 -4.68
N TRP A 148 11.26 -34.56 -4.13
CA TRP A 148 12.08 -35.73 -4.48
C TRP A 148 12.57 -36.50 -3.25
#